data_AF-A0A7S2CEN0-F1
#
_entry.id   AF-A0A7S2CEN0-F1
#
_cell.length_a   1.000
_cell.length_b   1.000
_cell.length_c   1.000
_cell.angle_alpha   90.00
_cell.angle_beta   90.00
_cell.angle_gamma   90.00
#
_symmetry.space_group_name_H-M   'P 1'
#
loop_
_entity.id
_entity.type
_entity.pdbx_description
1 polymer ?
#
loop_
_entity_poly.entity_id
_entity_poly.type
_entity_poly.pdbx_seq_one_letter_code
_entity_poly.pdbx_strand_id
1 'polypeptide(L)'
;PSSMVDRSDCAACDFNQDSNQCKRDMEWKWRGDYTPATKSDYVGVKTQLMYENKPKNDEKSFTEMTTTEQEAAVKVRLKMYAQKVYRKTKLTETTMRENTVCMRENPFYVDTVRAFRDRRYDFKKLTKKWSKEKKRAEKSNELVTAKQAADKEILFDSLQLAHKCILNSFYGYVMRKGAR
;
A
#
# COMPACT_ATOMS: atom_id res chain seq x y z
N PRO A 1 3.86 -0.22 10.76
CA PRO A 1 3.67 -1.64 10.36
C PRO A 1 3.84 -2.59 11.55
N SER A 2 4.96 -2.48 12.27
CA SER A 2 5.28 -3.26 13.48
C SER A 2 4.21 -3.17 14.57
N SER A 3 3.51 -2.05 14.70
CA SER A 3 2.49 -1.87 15.74
C SER A 3 1.18 -2.64 15.50
N MET A 4 0.98 -3.24 14.33
CA MET A 4 -0.18 -4.11 14.06
C MET A 4 0.15 -5.51 14.60
N VAL A 5 -0.52 -5.94 15.66
CA VAL A 5 -0.18 -7.18 16.36
C VAL A 5 -1.27 -8.23 16.21
N ASP A 6 -0.87 -9.49 16.03
CA ASP A 6 -1.77 -10.62 16.08
C ASP A 6 -2.03 -11.06 17.52
N ARG A 7 -3.09 -11.87 17.73
CA ARG A 7 -3.46 -12.36 19.06
C ARG A 7 -2.34 -13.18 19.71
N SER A 8 -1.58 -13.95 18.93
CA SER A 8 -0.43 -14.73 19.41
C SER A 8 0.67 -13.82 19.95
N ASP A 9 1.03 -12.78 19.21
CA ASP A 9 2.12 -11.88 19.56
C ASP A 9 1.75 -11.04 20.79
N CYS A 10 0.49 -10.58 20.84
CA CYS A 10 -0.03 -9.87 21.99
C CYS A 10 -0.08 -10.75 23.25
N ALA A 11 -0.43 -12.04 23.11
CA ALA A 11 -0.48 -12.98 24.23
C ALA A 11 0.90 -13.28 24.82
N ALA A 12 1.96 -13.28 24.00
CA ALA A 12 3.33 -13.48 24.44
C ALA A 12 3.96 -12.24 25.09
N CYS A 13 3.29 -11.09 25.06
CA CYS A 13 3.80 -9.85 25.60
C CYS A 13 3.62 -9.77 27.13
N ASP A 14 4.69 -9.45 27.86
CA ASP A 14 4.65 -9.26 29.32
C ASP A 14 3.66 -8.17 29.76
N PHE A 15 3.35 -7.24 28.85
CA PHE A 15 2.46 -6.12 29.08
C PHE A 15 0.99 -6.40 28.74
N ASN A 16 0.64 -7.65 28.45
CA ASN A 16 -0.73 -8.09 28.18
C ASN A 16 -1.58 -8.14 29.47
N GLN A 17 -1.80 -6.98 30.06
CA GLN A 17 -2.63 -6.76 31.25
C GLN A 17 -3.59 -5.61 30.97
N ASP A 18 -4.83 -5.71 31.45
CA ASP A 18 -5.86 -4.70 31.21
C ASP A 18 -5.50 -3.32 31.80
N SER A 19 -4.66 -3.29 32.82
CA SER A 19 -4.11 -2.07 33.43
C SER A 19 -3.28 -1.22 32.46
N ASN A 20 -2.63 -1.84 31.47
CA ASN A 20 -1.69 -1.15 30.58
C ASN A 20 -2.37 -0.36 29.45
N GLN A 21 -3.67 -0.60 29.18
CA GLN A 21 -4.47 0.10 28.16
C GLN A 21 -3.76 0.34 26.81
N CYS A 22 -2.92 -0.61 26.39
CA CYS A 22 -2.04 -0.43 25.24
C CYS A 22 -2.63 -0.91 23.91
N LYS A 23 -3.81 -1.54 23.95
CA LYS A 23 -4.48 -2.10 22.78
C LYS A 23 -5.48 -1.10 22.24
N ARG A 24 -5.38 -0.79 20.95
CA ARG A 24 -6.40 0.00 20.23
C ARG A 24 -6.90 -0.80 19.05
N ASP A 25 -8.15 -1.21 19.13
CA ASP A 25 -8.79 -1.92 18.03
C ASP A 25 -9.26 -0.94 16.95
N MET A 26 -9.00 -1.29 15.70
CA MET A 26 -9.40 -0.50 14.55
C MET A 26 -9.96 -1.39 13.45
N GLU A 27 -11.10 -0.96 12.92
CA GLU A 27 -11.75 -1.64 11.81
C GLU A 27 -11.22 -1.18 10.46
N TRP A 28 -11.14 -2.11 9.50
CA TRP A 28 -10.80 -1.83 8.12
C TRP A 28 -11.59 -2.73 7.17
N LYS A 29 -11.82 -2.25 5.95
CA LYS A 29 -12.50 -2.99 4.90
C LYS A 29 -11.50 -3.79 4.09
N TRP A 30 -11.60 -5.10 4.16
CA TRP A 30 -10.92 -6.00 3.24
C TRP A 30 -11.78 -6.20 1.99
N ARG A 31 -11.16 -6.09 0.82
CA ARG A 31 -11.79 -6.44 -0.47
C ARG A 31 -10.92 -7.46 -1.18
N GLY A 32 -11.49 -8.62 -1.47
CA GLY A 32 -10.83 -9.68 -2.23
C GLY A 32 -11.55 -9.93 -3.55
N ASP A 33 -10.78 -10.00 -4.63
CA ASP A 33 -11.25 -10.49 -5.92
C ASP A 33 -10.68 -11.89 -6.15
N TYR A 34 -11.52 -12.92 -6.10
CA TYR A 34 -11.11 -14.31 -6.26
C TYR A 34 -11.94 -15.04 -7.32
N THR A 35 -11.46 -16.19 -7.78
CA THR A 35 -12.19 -17.03 -8.75
C THR A 35 -13.36 -17.71 -8.05
N PRO A 36 -14.54 -17.86 -8.69
CA PRO A 36 -15.65 -18.63 -8.12
C PRO A 36 -15.37 -20.14 -8.04
N ALA A 37 -14.29 -20.61 -8.68
CA ALA A 37 -13.90 -22.01 -8.66
C ALA A 37 -13.48 -22.47 -7.25
N THR A 38 -13.94 -23.66 -6.87
CA THR A 38 -13.65 -24.27 -5.58
C THR A 38 -12.26 -24.92 -5.55
N LYS A 39 -11.82 -25.37 -4.37
CA LYS A 39 -10.55 -26.08 -4.22
C LYS A 39 -10.52 -27.38 -5.03
N SER A 40 -11.63 -28.11 -5.15
CA SER A 40 -11.71 -29.32 -5.98
C SER A 40 -11.51 -29.01 -7.46
N ASP A 41 -12.08 -27.90 -7.94
CA ASP A 41 -11.92 -27.50 -9.34
C ASP A 41 -10.49 -27.09 -9.65
N TYR A 42 -9.84 -26.39 -8.71
CA TYR A 42 -8.42 -26.08 -8.81
C TYR A 42 -7.56 -27.35 -8.91
N VAL A 43 -7.82 -28.35 -8.05
CA VAL A 43 -7.11 -29.63 -8.09
C VAL A 43 -7.36 -30.35 -9.41
N GLY A 44 -8.61 -30.44 -9.86
CA GLY A 44 -8.96 -31.07 -11.14
C GLY A 44 -8.28 -30.40 -12.34
N VAL A 45 -8.29 -29.06 -12.39
CA VAL A 45 -7.58 -28.28 -13.43
C VAL A 45 -6.08 -28.53 -13.38
N LYS A 46 -5.48 -28.59 -12.18
CA LYS A 46 -4.05 -28.87 -12.01
C LYS A 46 -3.70 -30.28 -12.49
N THR A 47 -4.51 -31.28 -12.13
CA THR A 47 -4.33 -32.66 -12.56
C THR A 47 -4.45 -32.80 -14.08
N GLN A 48 -5.42 -32.14 -14.71
CA GLN A 48 -5.55 -32.11 -16.17
C GLN A 48 -4.29 -31.55 -16.83
N LEU A 49 -3.77 -30.41 -16.34
CA LEU A 49 -2.54 -29.81 -16.87
C LEU A 49 -1.31 -30.70 -16.67
N MET A 50 -1.26 -31.55 -15.64
CA MET A 50 -0.17 -32.50 -15.42
C MET A 50 -0.17 -33.65 -16.44
N TYR A 51 -1.34 -34.08 -16.92
CA TYR A 51 -1.47 -35.18 -17.87
C TYR A 51 -1.56 -34.73 -19.34
N GLU A 52 -1.76 -33.43 -19.59
CA GLU A 52 -1.79 -32.88 -20.94
C GLU A 52 -0.38 -32.88 -21.56
N ASN A 53 -0.16 -33.80 -22.50
CA ASN A 53 1.03 -33.78 -23.35
C ASN A 53 0.88 -32.70 -24.41
N LYS A 54 1.79 -31.73 -24.39
CA LYS A 54 1.87 -30.71 -25.44
C LYS A 54 2.49 -31.30 -26.71
N PRO A 55 2.09 -30.84 -27.92
CA PRO A 55 2.63 -31.38 -29.16
C PRO A 55 4.16 -31.23 -29.20
N LYS A 56 4.83 -32.26 -29.73
CA LYS A 56 6.29 -32.54 -29.67
C LYS A 56 7.24 -31.41 -30.06
N ASN A 57 6.76 -30.32 -30.66
CA ASN A 57 7.61 -29.36 -31.32
C ASN A 57 8.01 -28.14 -30.47
N ASP A 58 7.47 -27.88 -29.27
CA ASP A 58 7.95 -26.69 -28.52
C ASP A 58 7.67 -26.52 -27.01
N GLU A 59 7.18 -27.49 -26.23
CA GLU A 59 6.86 -27.16 -24.82
C GLU A 59 7.27 -28.23 -23.79
N LYS A 60 8.01 -27.77 -22.77
CA LYS A 60 8.35 -28.51 -21.55
C LYS A 60 7.09 -29.05 -20.86
N SER A 61 7.19 -30.23 -20.26
CA SER A 61 6.07 -30.81 -19.49
C SER A 61 5.68 -29.92 -18.31
N PHE A 62 4.43 -29.98 -17.85
CA PHE A 62 3.97 -29.17 -16.71
C PHE A 62 4.86 -29.35 -15.48
N THR A 63 5.34 -30.56 -15.25
CA THR A 63 6.24 -30.90 -14.13
C THR A 63 7.65 -30.32 -14.29
N GLU A 64 8.08 -30.07 -15.52
CA GLU A 64 9.40 -29.54 -15.85
C GLU A 64 9.44 -28.00 -15.88
N MET A 65 8.26 -27.36 -15.89
CA MET A 65 8.13 -25.91 -15.79
C MET A 65 8.51 -25.40 -14.40
N THR A 66 8.94 -24.13 -14.34
CA THR A 66 9.15 -23.45 -13.06
C THR A 66 7.83 -23.25 -12.31
N THR A 67 7.89 -23.09 -10.99
CA THR A 67 6.70 -22.84 -10.16
C THR A 67 5.89 -21.64 -10.64
N THR A 68 6.56 -20.58 -11.10
CA THR A 68 5.92 -19.38 -11.66
C THR A 68 5.17 -19.64 -12.97
N GLU A 69 5.74 -20.46 -13.86
CA GLU A 69 5.11 -20.85 -15.12
C GLU A 69 3.92 -21.80 -14.89
N GLN A 70 4.08 -22.77 -13.99
CA GLN A 70 2.99 -23.65 -13.56
C GLN A 70 1.81 -22.85 -13.01
N GLU A 71 2.07 -21.87 -12.13
CA GLU A 71 1.02 -21.00 -11.60
C GLU A 71 0.33 -20.18 -12.70
N ALA A 72 1.08 -19.66 -13.67
CA ALA A 72 0.53 -18.90 -14.78
C ALA A 72 -0.40 -19.77 -15.65
N ALA A 73 0.05 -20.99 -15.99
CA ALA A 73 -0.74 -21.96 -16.76
C ALA A 73 -2.03 -22.33 -16.03
N VAL A 74 -1.95 -22.63 -14.73
CA VAL A 74 -3.13 -22.93 -13.90
C VAL A 74 -4.08 -21.74 -13.83
N LYS A 75 -3.58 -20.51 -13.63
CA LYS A 75 -4.41 -19.29 -13.59
C LYS A 75 -5.20 -19.09 -14.89
N VAL A 76 -4.57 -19.30 -16.05
CA VAL A 76 -5.23 -19.20 -17.35
C VAL A 76 -6.33 -20.24 -17.49
N ARG A 77 -6.03 -21.52 -17.20
CA ARG A 77 -7.01 -22.60 -17.33
C ARG A 77 -8.17 -22.44 -16.35
N LEU A 78 -7.89 -22.06 -15.10
CA LEU A 78 -8.89 -21.82 -14.08
C LEU A 78 -9.82 -20.65 -14.43
N LYS A 79 -9.29 -19.61 -15.09
CA LYS A 79 -10.09 -18.50 -15.62
C LYS A 79 -11.09 -18.97 -16.69
N MET A 80 -10.64 -19.80 -17.63
CA MET A 80 -11.51 -20.36 -18.68
C MET A 80 -12.56 -21.30 -18.08
N TYR A 81 -12.17 -22.14 -17.12
CA TYR A 81 -13.08 -23.01 -16.38
C TYR A 81 -14.15 -22.20 -15.65
N ALA A 82 -13.75 -21.14 -14.93
CA ALA A 82 -14.66 -20.26 -14.21
C ALA A 82 -15.68 -19.59 -15.13
N GLN A 83 -15.24 -19.12 -16.31
CA GLN A 83 -16.12 -18.56 -17.33
C GLN A 83 -17.11 -19.59 -17.87
N LYS A 84 -16.66 -20.82 -18.11
CA LYS A 84 -17.50 -21.87 -18.70
C LYS A 84 -18.54 -22.41 -17.71
N VAL A 85 -18.12 -22.72 -16.48
CA VAL A 85 -18.97 -23.38 -15.47
C VAL A 85 -19.79 -22.37 -14.68
N TYR A 86 -19.14 -21.33 -14.15
CA TYR A 86 -19.77 -20.36 -13.25
C TYR A 86 -20.29 -19.11 -13.96
N ARG A 87 -20.03 -18.95 -15.27
CA ARG A 87 -20.37 -17.76 -16.08
C ARG A 87 -19.84 -16.44 -15.51
N LYS A 88 -18.88 -16.52 -14.59
CA LYS A 88 -18.26 -15.39 -13.90
C LYS A 88 -16.77 -15.66 -13.81
N THR A 89 -15.98 -14.61 -14.06
CA THR A 89 -14.51 -14.72 -13.99
C THR A 89 -13.98 -14.48 -12.58
N LYS A 90 -14.63 -13.57 -11.84
CA LYS A 90 -14.24 -13.17 -10.49
C LYS A 90 -15.48 -12.94 -9.64
N LEU A 91 -15.37 -13.27 -8.35
CA LEU A 91 -16.27 -12.84 -7.30
C LEU A 91 -15.53 -11.79 -6.47
N THR A 92 -16.18 -10.66 -6.23
CA THR A 92 -15.67 -9.61 -5.35
C THR A 92 -16.42 -9.72 -4.03
N GLU A 93 -15.68 -9.87 -2.94
CA GLU A 93 -16.22 -9.88 -1.59
C GLU A 93 -15.59 -8.75 -0.79
N THR A 94 -16.40 -8.04 -0.01
CA THR A 94 -15.93 -7.00 0.91
C THR A 94 -16.36 -7.38 2.31
N THR A 95 -15.39 -7.58 3.20
CA THR A 95 -15.62 -7.91 4.61
C THR A 95 -15.01 -6.86 5.51
N MET A 96 -15.70 -6.54 6.60
CA MET A 96 -15.14 -5.76 7.70
C MET A 96 -14.21 -6.67 8.50
N ARG A 97 -12.99 -6.21 8.74
CA ARG A 97 -12.00 -6.88 9.60
C ARG A 97 -11.57 -5.92 10.69
N GLU A 98 -11.17 -6.48 11.82
CA GLU A 98 -10.67 -5.74 12.97
C GLU A 98 -9.25 -6.18 13.24
N ASN A 99 -8.36 -5.21 13.44
CA ASN A 99 -6.99 -5.46 13.85
C ASN A 99 -6.66 -4.62 15.08
N THR A 100 -5.85 -5.17 15.98
CA THR A 100 -5.38 -4.49 17.18
C THR A 100 -4.06 -3.78 16.92
N VAL A 101 -3.98 -2.51 17.31
CA VAL A 101 -2.76 -1.70 17.26
C VAL A 101 -2.17 -1.54 18.65
N CYS A 102 -0.92 -1.97 18.81
CA CYS A 102 -0.15 -1.80 20.03
C CYS A 102 0.38 -0.35 20.12
N MET A 103 -0.02 0.36 21.18
CA MET A 103 0.41 1.74 21.47
C MET A 103 1.78 1.83 22.16
N ARG A 104 2.37 0.69 22.52
CA ARG A 104 3.66 0.61 23.22
C ARG A 104 4.82 0.19 22.33
N GLU A 105 4.52 -0.27 21.12
CA GLU A 105 5.55 -0.68 20.18
C GLU A 105 6.49 0.47 19.83
N ASN A 106 7.73 0.18 19.46
CA ASN A 106 8.71 1.20 19.11
C ASN A 106 8.16 2.14 18.01
N PRO A 107 8.01 3.46 18.29
CA PRO A 107 7.34 4.39 17.41
C PRO A 107 8.20 4.90 16.23
N PHE A 108 9.37 4.32 15.96
CA PHE A 108 10.30 4.76 14.90
C PHE A 108 9.62 5.09 13.55
N TYR A 109 8.73 4.22 13.05
CA TYR A 109 8.04 4.45 11.78
C TYR A 109 7.08 5.65 11.85
N VAL A 110 6.37 5.81 12.97
CA VAL A 110 5.42 6.92 13.13
C VAL A 110 6.15 8.24 13.34
N ASP A 111 7.27 8.22 14.08
CA ASP A 111 8.06 9.42 14.36
C ASP A 111 8.77 9.94 13.11
N THR A 112 9.25 9.05 12.23
CA THR A 112 9.78 9.45 10.92
C THR A 112 8.70 10.11 10.06
N VAL A 113 7.48 9.55 10.01
CA VAL A 113 6.35 10.17 9.30
C VAL A 113 5.99 11.54 9.88
N ARG A 114 5.96 11.67 11.23
CA ARG A 114 5.72 12.96 11.91
C ARG A 114 6.80 13.98 11.55
N ALA A 115 8.07 13.60 11.59
CA ALA A 115 9.18 14.49 11.23
C ALA A 115 9.10 14.99 9.77
N PHE A 116 8.67 14.16 8.82
CA PHE A 116 8.44 14.59 7.43
C PHE A 116 7.20 15.50 7.29
N ARG A 117 6.12 15.21 8.03
CA ARG A 117 4.93 16.05 8.07
C ARG A 117 5.25 17.45 8.62
N ASP A 118 6.00 17.51 9.72
CA ASP A 118 6.30 18.76 10.41
C ASP A 118 7.23 19.64 9.56
N ARG A 119 8.28 19.06 8.95
CA ARG A 119 9.11 19.73 7.94
C ARG A 119 8.28 20.28 6.77
N ARG A 120 7.30 19.51 6.27
CA ARG A 120 6.39 19.99 5.22
C ARG A 120 5.58 21.20 5.69
N TYR A 121 5.09 21.19 6.92
CA TYR A 121 4.34 22.32 7.47
C TYR A 121 5.19 23.58 7.60
N ASP A 122 6.47 23.47 7.91
CA ASP A 122 7.38 24.61 7.93
C ASP A 122 7.54 25.22 6.53
N PHE A 123 7.75 24.40 5.50
CA PHE A 123 7.76 24.89 4.13
C PHE A 123 6.41 25.50 3.72
N LYS A 124 5.29 24.87 4.07
CA LYS A 124 3.94 25.41 3.79
C LYS A 124 3.71 26.77 4.46
N LYS A 125 4.19 26.96 5.70
CA LYS A 125 4.12 28.25 6.41
C LYS A 125 4.98 29.30 5.70
N LEU A 126 6.19 28.94 5.28
CA LEU A 126 7.09 29.84 4.54
C LEU A 126 6.50 30.23 3.18
N THR A 127 5.93 29.29 2.40
CA THR A 127 5.21 29.59 1.15
C THR A 127 4.10 30.60 1.41
N LYS A 128 3.29 30.41 2.46
CA LYS A 128 2.21 31.35 2.82
C LYS A 128 2.77 32.73 3.23
N LYS A 129 3.90 32.78 3.94
CA LYS A 129 4.57 34.04 4.31
C LYS A 129 5.05 34.79 3.07
N TRP A 130 5.81 34.13 2.19
CA TRP A 130 6.36 34.75 0.99
C TRP A 130 5.29 35.13 -0.03
N SER A 131 4.20 34.36 -0.14
CA SER A 131 3.04 34.73 -0.96
C SER A 131 2.36 36.02 -0.47
N LYS A 132 2.28 36.23 0.85
CA LYS A 132 1.79 37.50 1.42
C LYS A 132 2.76 38.66 1.18
N GLU A 133 4.05 38.42 1.35
CA GLU A 133 5.10 39.42 1.12
C GLU A 133 5.16 39.88 -0.33
N LYS A 134 5.06 38.95 -1.29
CA LYS A 134 4.96 39.25 -2.71
C LYS A 134 3.77 40.15 -3.01
N LYS A 135 2.58 39.80 -2.51
CA LYS A 135 1.37 40.63 -2.67
C LYS A 135 1.51 42.01 -2.03
N ARG A 136 2.34 42.16 -1.00
CA ARG A 136 2.64 43.46 -0.38
C ARG A 136 3.60 44.29 -1.25
N ALA A 137 4.69 43.68 -1.72
CA ALA A 137 5.67 44.32 -2.59
C ALA A 137 5.08 44.74 -3.95
N GLU A 138 4.17 43.93 -4.52
CA GLU A 138 3.41 44.28 -5.73
C GLU A 138 2.52 45.52 -5.52
N LYS A 139 1.96 45.71 -4.32
CA LYS A 139 1.16 46.90 -3.98
C LYS A 139 1.99 48.15 -3.75
N SER A 140 3.20 48.01 -3.17
CA SER A 140 4.12 49.13 -2.95
C SER A 140 4.97 49.46 -4.19
N ASN A 141 4.78 48.75 -5.30
CA ASN A 141 5.48 48.92 -6.57
C ASN A 141 7.01 48.75 -6.49
N GLU A 142 7.49 47.96 -5.52
CA GLU A 142 8.91 47.64 -5.35
C GLU A 142 9.29 46.40 -6.17
N LEU A 143 9.83 46.60 -7.36
CA LEU A 143 10.12 45.51 -8.31
C LEU A 143 11.17 44.51 -7.80
N VAL A 144 12.19 44.97 -7.08
CA VAL A 144 13.29 44.11 -6.61
C VAL A 144 12.81 43.16 -5.50
N THR A 145 12.07 43.68 -4.52
CA THR A 145 11.55 42.88 -3.40
C THR A 145 10.44 41.95 -3.84
N ALA A 146 9.60 42.36 -4.80
CA ALA A 146 8.59 41.51 -5.42
C ALA A 146 9.20 40.30 -6.13
N LYS A 147 10.28 40.50 -6.90
CA LYS A 147 10.98 39.41 -7.59
C LYS A 147 11.61 38.42 -6.59
N GLN A 148 12.31 38.93 -5.58
CA GLN A 148 12.89 38.07 -4.53
C GLN A 148 11.83 37.27 -3.75
N ALA A 149 10.68 37.89 -3.46
CA ALA A 149 9.58 37.21 -2.79
C ALA A 149 8.94 36.14 -3.69
N ALA A 150 8.83 36.39 -5.00
CA ALA A 150 8.35 35.40 -5.98
C ALA A 150 9.30 34.20 -6.09
N ASP A 151 10.60 34.42 -6.17
CA ASP A 151 11.59 33.33 -6.24
C ASP A 151 11.53 32.45 -4.98
N LYS A 152 11.40 33.07 -3.80
CA LYS A 152 11.23 32.35 -2.53
C LYS A 152 9.90 31.61 -2.44
N GLU A 153 8.81 32.21 -2.91
CA GLU A 153 7.50 31.55 -2.99
C GLU A 153 7.59 30.26 -3.81
N ILE A 154 8.18 30.33 -5.02
CA ILE A 154 8.36 29.18 -5.91
C ILE A 154 9.24 28.09 -5.27
N LEU A 155 10.35 28.49 -4.64
CA LEU A 155 11.25 27.57 -3.95
C LEU A 155 10.52 26.79 -2.85
N PHE A 156 9.83 27.50 -1.94
CA PHE A 156 9.15 26.84 -0.83
C PHE A 156 7.91 26.04 -1.27
N ASP A 157 7.22 26.47 -2.32
CA ASP A 157 6.12 25.68 -2.89
C ASP A 157 6.64 24.36 -3.51
N SER A 158 7.75 24.43 -4.26
CA SER A 158 8.40 23.23 -4.79
C SER A 158 8.82 22.27 -3.67
N LEU A 159 9.42 22.80 -2.59
CA LEU A 159 9.83 22.01 -1.43
C LEU A 159 8.64 21.37 -0.69
N GLN A 160 7.54 22.10 -0.47
CA GLN A 160 6.38 21.52 0.21
C GLN A 160 5.68 20.44 -0.63
N LEU A 161 5.64 20.62 -1.96
CA LEU A 161 5.07 19.64 -2.88
C LEU A 161 5.91 18.37 -2.94
N ALA A 162 7.23 18.50 -3.02
CA ALA A 162 8.14 17.36 -2.94
C ALA A 162 7.92 16.55 -1.63
N HIS A 163 7.81 17.24 -0.49
CA HIS A 163 7.53 16.60 0.79
C HIS A 163 6.12 16.01 0.87
N LYS A 164 5.14 16.58 0.17
CA LYS A 164 3.77 16.01 0.07
C LYS A 164 3.81 14.64 -0.61
N CYS A 165 4.54 14.53 -1.73
CA CYS A 165 4.69 13.27 -2.45
C CYS A 165 5.36 12.21 -1.59
N ILE A 166 6.45 12.55 -0.91
CA ILE A 166 7.15 11.63 0.00
C ILE A 166 6.24 11.21 1.17
N LEU A 167 5.50 12.16 1.77
CA LEU A 167 4.60 11.88 2.88
C LEU A 167 3.49 10.90 2.48
N ASN A 168 2.89 11.09 1.31
CA ASN A 168 1.88 10.18 0.77
C ASN A 168 2.48 8.80 0.43
N SER A 169 3.74 8.76 -0.01
CA SER A 169 4.44 7.51 -0.28
C SER A 169 4.64 6.65 0.97
N PHE A 170 4.75 7.22 2.19
CA PHE A 170 4.80 6.40 3.41
C PHE A 170 3.55 5.54 3.63
N TYR A 171 2.38 6.04 3.24
CA TYR A 171 1.14 5.25 3.29
C TYR A 171 1.14 4.13 2.24
N GLY A 172 1.60 4.42 1.02
CA GLY A 172 1.69 3.40 -0.04
C GLY A 172 2.84 2.40 0.16
N TYR A 173 3.91 2.80 0.85
CA TYR A 173 5.13 2.01 1.01
C TYR A 173 4.86 0.69 1.73
N VAL A 174 3.98 0.69 2.72
CA VAL A 174 3.62 -0.53 3.49
C VAL A 174 2.91 -1.58 2.62
N MET A 175 2.41 -1.20 1.44
CA MET A 175 1.78 -2.09 0.46
C MET A 175 2.69 -2.40 -0.74
N ARG A 176 3.92 -1.87 -0.77
CA ARG A 176 4.86 -2.08 -1.87
C ARG A 176 5.41 -3.50 -1.83
N LYS A 177 5.42 -4.18 -2.98
CA LYS A 177 6.10 -5.48 -3.11
C LYS A 177 7.59 -5.33 -2.78
N GLY A 178 8.09 -6.13 -1.85
CA GLY A 178 9.47 -6.06 -1.36
C GLY A 178 9.75 -4.88 -0.42
N ALA A 179 8.72 -4.32 0.21
CA ALA A 179 8.90 -3.47 1.39
C ALA A 179 9.56 -4.27 2.52
N ARG A 180 10.36 -3.58 3.33
CA ARG A 180 11.03 -4.15 4.51
C ARG A 180 10.08 -4.25 5.69
#